data_AF-A0A497GD31-F1
#
_entry.id   AF-A0A497GD31-F1
#
_cell.length_a   1.000
_cell.length_b   1.000
_cell.length_c   1.000
_cell.angle_alpha   90.00
_cell.angle_beta   90.00
_cell.angle_gamma   90.00
#
_symmetry.space_group_name_H-M   'P 1'
#
loop_
_entity.id
_entity.type
_entity.pdbx_description
1 polymer ?
#
loop_
_entity_poly.entity_id
_entity_poly.type
_entity_poly.pdbx_seq_one_letter_code
_entity_poly.pdbx_strand_id
1 'polypeptide(L)'
;MNLTKKQFKIQQKAINNLFYFANLAYITHPTRGKVLFELYDFQKMVLYNFLKHRFNIVLKPRQMGLTELIGLFTLWMSMYTPYYNIQIISLKERVAKKLLKR
;
A
#
# COMPACT_ATOMS: atom_id res chain seq x y z
N MET A 1 14.93 20.34 9.01
CA MET A 1 14.61 19.92 7.62
C MET A 1 13.49 20.84 7.12
N ASN A 2 13.78 21.80 6.26
CA ASN A 2 12.77 22.76 5.79
C ASN A 2 12.04 22.17 4.57
N LEU A 3 10.75 21.86 4.75
CA LEU A 3 9.88 21.40 3.66
C LEU A 3 9.51 22.60 2.78
N THR A 4 9.68 22.47 1.47
CA THR A 4 9.17 23.45 0.52
C THR A 4 7.64 23.42 0.55
N LYS A 5 6.96 24.57 0.35
CA LYS A 5 5.48 24.68 0.30
C LYS A 5 4.83 23.61 -0.59
N LYS A 6 5.47 23.25 -1.70
CA LYS A 6 5.01 22.19 -2.62
C LYS A 6 5.05 20.79 -1.97
N GLN A 7 6.14 20.46 -1.30
CA GLN A 7 6.32 19.16 -0.63
C GLN A 7 5.31 19.00 0.51
N PHE A 8 5.08 20.06 1.27
CA PHE A 8 4.06 20.08 2.32
C PHE A 8 2.66 19.77 1.78
N LYS A 9 2.27 20.40 0.66
CA LYS A 9 0.98 20.11 0.01
C LYS A 9 0.85 18.67 -0.47
N ILE A 10 1.91 18.11 -1.06
CA ILE A 10 1.93 16.70 -1.51
C ILE A 10 1.73 15.78 -0.30
N GLN A 11 2.47 16.01 0.78
CA GLN A 11 2.38 15.21 2.00
C GLN A 11 0.99 15.29 2.61
N GLN A 12 0.41 16.48 2.74
CA GLN A 12 -0.94 16.66 3.27
C GLN A 12 -2.00 15.94 2.44
N LYS A 13 -1.86 15.92 1.11
CA LYS A 13 -2.76 15.19 0.23
C LYS A 13 -2.60 13.67 0.36
N ALA A 14 -1.36 13.18 0.51
CA ALA A 14 -1.06 11.76 0.69
C ALA A 14 -1.60 11.21 2.02
N ILE A 15 -1.55 12.01 3.09
CA ILE A 15 -2.12 11.67 4.40
C ILE A 15 -3.63 11.43 4.29
N ASN A 16 -4.36 12.32 3.61
CA ASN A 16 -5.82 12.25 3.57
C ASN A 16 -6.37 11.37 2.45
N ASN A 17 -5.55 10.97 1.48
CA ASN A 17 -6.02 10.25 0.30
C ASN A 17 -5.05 9.12 -0.08
N LEU A 18 -5.41 7.90 0.32
CA LEU A 18 -4.69 6.67 -0.01
C LEU A 18 -4.55 6.45 -1.53
N PHE A 19 -5.56 6.80 -2.34
CA PHE A 19 -5.47 6.66 -3.80
C PHE A 19 -4.47 7.64 -4.41
N TYR A 20 -4.36 8.85 -3.84
CA TYR A 20 -3.31 9.78 -4.22
C TYR A 20 -1.92 9.27 -3.81
N PHE A 21 -1.79 8.69 -2.61
CA PHE A 21 -0.56 8.05 -2.17
C PHE A 21 -0.14 6.88 -3.08
N ALA A 22 -1.09 6.07 -3.55
CA ALA A 22 -0.84 4.99 -4.51
C ALA A 22 -0.17 5.50 -5.78
N ASN A 23 -0.59 6.66 -6.28
CA ASN A 23 -0.01 7.29 -7.48
C ASN A 23 1.42 7.83 -7.27
N LEU A 24 1.91 7.89 -6.03
CA LEU A 24 3.30 8.24 -5.71
C LEU A 24 4.19 6.99 -5.59
N ALA A 25 3.59 5.80 -5.51
CA ALA A 25 4.31 4.55 -5.34
C ALA A 25 4.74 3.96 -6.68
N TYR A 26 5.84 3.23 -6.63
CA TYR A 26 6.39 2.52 -7.77
C TYR A 26 6.48 1.03 -7.46
N ILE A 27 6.27 0.21 -8.49
CA ILE A 27 6.46 -1.23 -8.45
C ILE A 27 7.54 -1.65 -9.46
N THR A 28 8.18 -2.78 -9.19
CA THR A 28 9.18 -3.36 -10.09
C THR A 28 8.50 -4.36 -11.02
N HIS A 29 8.32 -3.97 -12.28
CA HIS A 29 7.83 -4.85 -13.33
C HIS A 29 8.99 -5.72 -13.85
N PRO A 30 8.80 -7.05 -14.01
CA PRO A 30 9.89 -7.96 -14.40
C PRO A 30 10.54 -7.61 -15.73
N THR A 31 9.79 -7.06 -16.68
CA THR A 31 10.33 -6.67 -18.00
C THR A 31 10.49 -5.17 -18.22
N ARG A 32 9.77 -4.33 -17.46
CA ARG A 32 9.72 -2.87 -17.69
C ARG A 32 10.51 -2.10 -16.64
N GLY A 33 11.06 -2.77 -15.64
CA GLY A 33 11.75 -2.13 -14.53
C GLY A 33 10.78 -1.37 -13.63
N LYS A 34 11.21 -0.23 -13.09
CA LYS A 34 10.45 0.57 -12.14
C LYS A 34 9.33 1.33 -12.86
N VAL A 35 8.08 0.98 -12.57
CA VAL A 35 6.88 1.61 -13.15
C VAL A 35 5.99 2.17 -12.05
N LEU A 36 5.17 3.16 -12.39
CA LEU A 36 4.18 3.70 -11.45
C LEU A 36 3.18 2.61 -11.06
N PHE A 37 2.76 2.60 -9.80
CA PHE A 37 1.79 1.64 -9.31
C PHE A 37 0.35 2.07 -9.64
N GLU A 38 0.01 1.98 -10.93
CA GLU A 38 -1.33 2.26 -11.40
C GLU A 38 -2.29 1.14 -10.96
N LEU A 39 -3.21 1.48 -10.06
CA LEU A 39 -4.13 0.52 -9.48
C LEU A 39 -5.19 0.06 -10.49
N TYR A 40 -5.38 -1.25 -10.59
CA TYR A 40 -6.53 -1.83 -11.27
C TYR A 40 -7.83 -1.55 -10.49
N ASP A 41 -8.98 -1.59 -11.17
CA ASP A 41 -10.26 -1.24 -10.53
C ASP A 41 -10.63 -2.17 -9.37
N PHE A 42 -10.32 -3.47 -9.48
CA PHE A 42 -10.51 -4.39 -8.36
C PHE A 42 -9.60 -4.04 -7.16
N GLN A 43 -8.39 -3.53 -7.40
CA GLN A 43 -7.48 -3.13 -6.33
C GLN A 43 -8.01 -1.88 -5.62
N LYS A 44 -8.57 -0.93 -6.38
CA LYS A 44 -9.25 0.25 -5.82
C LYS A 44 -10.43 -0.16 -4.93
N MET A 45 -11.23 -1.12 -5.39
CA MET A 45 -12.36 -1.68 -4.61
C MET A 45 -11.88 -2.33 -3.31
N VAL A 46 -10.77 -3.09 -3.35
CA VAL A 46 -10.20 -3.69 -2.13
C VAL A 46 -9.74 -2.61 -1.15
N LEU A 47 -9.01 -1.59 -1.61
CA LEU A 47 -8.57 -0.48 -0.75
C LEU A 47 -9.74 0.30 -0.17
N TYR A 48 -10.79 0.53 -0.95
CA TYR A 48 -12.01 1.17 -0.47
C TYR A 48 -12.64 0.36 0.68
N ASN A 49 -12.75 -0.96 0.54
CA ASN A 49 -13.27 -1.82 1.60
C ASN A 49 -12.37 -1.82 2.84
N PHE A 50 -11.04 -1.78 2.67
CA PHE A 50 -10.09 -1.67 3.78
C PHE A 50 -10.26 -0.35 4.57
N LEU A 51 -10.56 0.76 3.89
CA LEU A 51 -10.84 2.03 4.55
C LEU A 51 -12.23 2.06 5.23
N LYS A 52 -13.23 1.43 4.60
CA LYS A 52 -14.62 1.46 5.07
C LYS A 52 -14.88 0.51 6.23
N HIS A 53 -14.23 -0.65 6.23
CA HIS A 53 -14.50 -1.73 7.16
C HIS A 53 -13.26 -2.06 7.98
N ARG A 54 -13.44 -2.19 9.31
CA ARG A 54 -12.36 -2.59 10.23
C ARG A 54 -11.85 -4.01 9.97
N PHE A 55 -12.75 -4.92 9.59
CA PHE A 55 -12.45 -6.33 9.32
C PHE A 55 -12.81 -6.65 7.87
N ASN A 56 -11.89 -7.27 7.15
CA ASN A 56 -12.05 -7.62 5.74
C ASN A 56 -11.55 -9.04 5.49
N ILE A 57 -12.32 -9.82 4.74
CA ILE A 57 -11.91 -11.12 4.22
C ILE A 57 -11.93 -11.03 2.70
N VAL A 58 -10.81 -11.37 2.05
CA VAL A 58 -10.65 -11.25 0.60
C VAL A 58 -10.46 -12.63 -0.01
N LEU A 59 -11.46 -13.12 -0.72
CA LEU A 59 -11.31 -14.24 -1.65
C LEU A 59 -10.73 -13.69 -2.96
N LYS A 60 -9.58 -14.21 -3.39
CA LYS A 60 -8.90 -13.71 -4.60
C LYS A 60 -8.26 -14.81 -5.44
N PRO A 61 -8.17 -14.64 -6.77
CA PRO A 61 -7.37 -15.51 -7.62
C PRO A 61 -5.86 -15.32 -7.38
N ARG A 62 -5.05 -16.20 -7.98
CA ARG A 62 -3.58 -16.08 -7.96
C ARG A 62 -3.12 -14.99 -8.94
N GLN A 63 -1.91 -14.47 -8.72
CA GLN A 63 -1.23 -13.53 -9.64
C GLN A 63 -1.91 -12.17 -9.87
N MET A 64 -2.80 -11.74 -8.96
CA MET A 64 -3.48 -10.43 -9.02
C MET A 64 -2.71 -9.27 -8.37
N GLY A 65 -1.46 -9.46 -7.98
CA GLY A 65 -0.68 -8.38 -7.34
C GLY A 65 -1.25 -7.85 -6.00
N LEU A 66 -2.00 -8.68 -5.26
CA LEU A 66 -2.61 -8.24 -3.99
C LEU A 66 -1.56 -8.03 -2.88
N THR A 67 -0.44 -8.73 -2.96
CA THR A 67 0.67 -8.56 -2.00
C THR A 67 1.25 -7.15 -2.08
N GLU A 68 1.42 -6.65 -3.29
CA GLU A 68 1.90 -5.29 -3.59
C GLU A 68 0.89 -4.26 -3.09
N LEU A 69 -0.41 -4.51 -3.27
CA LEU A 69 -1.48 -3.67 -2.74
C LEU A 69 -1.50 -3.60 -1.21
N ILE A 70 -1.37 -4.76 -0.53
CA ILE A 70 -1.32 -4.82 0.93
C ILE A 70 -0.04 -4.13 1.44
N GLY A 71 1.09 -4.33 0.76
CA GLY A 71 2.34 -3.63 1.05
C GLY A 71 2.16 -2.11 1.03
N LEU A 72 1.57 -1.57 -0.05
CA LEU A 72 1.24 -0.15 -0.17
C LEU A 72 0.34 0.33 0.98
N PHE A 73 -0.72 -0.43 1.31
CA PHE A 73 -1.63 -0.05 2.38
C PHE A 73 -0.94 -0.04 3.75
N THR A 74 -0.16 -1.08 4.06
CA THR A 74 0.60 -1.14 5.33
C THR A 74 1.64 -0.04 5.45
N LEU A 75 2.28 0.34 4.33
CA LEU A 75 3.21 1.47 4.29
C LEU A 75 2.51 2.79 4.55
N TRP A 76 1.34 3.02 3.93
CA TRP A 76 0.54 4.22 4.18
C TRP A 76 0.10 4.31 5.64
N MET A 77 -0.37 3.20 6.22
CA MET A 77 -0.75 3.12 7.62
C MET A 77 0.44 3.40 8.55
N SER A 78 1.61 2.81 8.29
CA SER A 78 2.80 3.01 9.13
C SER A 78 3.39 4.42 9.02
N MET A 79 3.24 5.09 7.87
CA MET A 79 3.70 6.46 7.67
C MET A 79 2.81 7.50 8.34
N TYR A 80 1.50 7.31 8.32
CA TYR A 80 0.55 8.37 8.67
C TYR A 80 -0.32 8.08 9.90
N THR A 81 -0.22 6.88 10.47
CA THR A 81 -0.90 6.54 11.72
C THR A 81 0.12 6.39 12.84
N PRO A 82 0.32 7.41 13.69
CA PRO A 82 1.29 7.34 14.77
C PRO A 82 0.89 6.26 15.79
N TYR A 83 1.88 5.55 16.33
CA TYR A 83 1.71 4.50 17.35
C TYR A 83 0.86 3.29 16.91
N TYR A 84 0.74 3.05 15.60
CA TYR A 84 -0.03 1.92 15.07
C TYR A 84 0.86 0.69 14.86
N ASN A 85 0.57 -0.41 15.56
CA ASN A 85 1.29 -1.68 15.43
C ASN A 85 0.68 -2.55 14.32
N ILE A 86 1.49 -2.88 13.31
CA ILE A 86 1.07 -3.73 12.18
C ILE A 86 1.74 -5.10 12.29
N GLN A 87 0.94 -6.17 12.31
CA GLN A 87 1.42 -7.55 12.35
C GLN A 87 1.01 -8.30 11.09
N ILE A 88 1.97 -9.02 10.49
CA ILE A 88 1.74 -9.86 9.30
C ILE A 88 1.91 -11.31 9.71
N ILE A 89 0.85 -12.10 9.57
CA ILE A 89 0.83 -13.51 9.93
C ILE A 89 0.69 -14.35 8.66
N SER A 90 1.45 -15.42 8.57
CA SER A 90 1.36 -16.39 7.48
C SER A 90 1.69 -17.78 8.01
N LEU A 91 1.29 -18.83 7.29
CA LEU A 91 1.60 -20.21 7.63
C LEU A 91 3.11 -20.46 7.80
N LYS A 92 3.94 -19.77 6.98
CA LYS A 92 5.40 -19.85 7.07
C LYS A 92 5.96 -18.46 7.36
N GLU A 93 6.84 -18.37 8.35
CA GLU A 93 7.50 -17.12 8.73
C GLU A 93 8.20 -16.43 7.55
N ARG A 94 8.87 -17.21 6.70
CA ARG A 94 9.53 -16.71 5.48
C ARG A 94 8.56 -15.97 4.55
N VAL A 95 7.29 -16.40 4.48
CA VAL A 95 6.27 -15.76 3.63
C VAL A 95 5.84 -14.43 4.22
N ALA A 96 5.65 -14.36 5.54
CA ALA A 96 5.36 -13.10 6.23
C ALA A 96 6.51 -12.09 6.07
N LYS A 97 7.76 -12.52 6.31
CA LYS A 97 8.97 -11.68 6.16
C LYS A 97 9.18 -11.18 4.72
N LYS A 98 8.69 -11.90 3.70
CA LYS A 98 8.83 -11.50 2.29
C LYS A 98 8.09 -10.19 1.97
N LEU A 99 7.02 -9.88 2.68
CA LEU A 99 6.29 -8.63 2.46
C LEU A 99 7.08 -7.40 2.93
N LEU A 100 7.89 -7.55 3.99
CA LEU A 100 8.71 -6.47 4.56
C LEU A 100 10.05 -6.25 3.85
N LYS A 101 10.60 -7.30 3.22
CA LYS A 101 11.93 -7.27 2.58
C LYS A 101 11.92 -6.85 1.11
N ARG A 102 10.75 -6.53 0.56
CA ARG A 102 10.58 -6.28 -0.88
C ARG A 102 10.80 -4.83 -1.27
#